data_AF-A0A1B9YVP3-F1
#
_entry.id   AF-A0A1B9YVP3-F1
#
_cell.length_a   1.000
_cell.length_b   1.000
_cell.length_c   1.000
_cell.angle_alpha   90.00
_cell.angle_beta   90.00
_cell.angle_gamma   90.00
#
_symmetry.space_group_name_H-M   'P 1'
#
loop_
_entity.id
_entity.type
_entity.pdbx_description
1 polymer ?
#
loop_
_entity_poly.entity_id
_entity_poly.type
_entity_poly.pdbx_seq_one_letter_code
_entity_poly.pdbx_strand_id
1 'polypeptide(L)'
;MRTWQVERRKRTRHLIELGGLVVKAGLVNLTGDDRVLIYGALLWMADKLQSDQSEQARARWLAKGKQAFEADPTARKGTDRPDPAAARR
;
A
#
# COMPACT_ATOMS: atom_id res chain seq x y z
N MET A 1 4.87 7.77 27.33
CA MET A 1 4.05 6.61 26.91
C MET A 1 4.91 5.36 26.93
N ARG A 2 4.39 4.19 27.36
CA ARG A 2 5.14 2.93 27.36
C ARG A 2 5.52 2.55 25.91
N THR A 3 6.80 2.29 25.65
CA THR A 3 7.38 2.02 24.32
C THR A 3 6.59 1.00 23.49
N TRP A 4 6.11 -0.06 24.13
CA TRP A 4 5.27 -1.11 23.51
C TRP A 4 3.99 -0.58 22.86
N GLN A 5 3.33 0.43 23.45
CA GLN A 5 2.11 1.01 22.86
C GLN A 5 2.40 1.82 21.60
N VAL A 6 3.56 2.46 21.53
CA VAL A 6 4.00 3.16 20.32
C VAL A 6 4.28 2.15 19.21
N GLU A 7 4.98 1.07 19.53
CA GLU A 7 5.32 0.02 18.57
C GLU A 7 4.09 -0.70 18.01
N ARG A 8 3.12 -1.04 18.87
CA ARG A 8 1.85 -1.64 18.44
C ARG A 8 1.08 -0.73 17.47
N ARG A 9 1.05 0.59 17.73
CA ARG A 9 0.37 1.55 16.86
C ARG A 9 1.07 1.67 15.50
N LYS A 10 2.40 1.70 15.48
CA LYS A 10 3.18 1.69 14.24
C LYS A 10 2.90 0.42 13.42
N ARG A 11 2.94 -0.75 14.05
CA ARG A 11 2.64 -2.04 13.39
C ARG A 11 1.22 -2.08 12.82
N THR A 12 0.23 -1.66 13.60
CA THR A 12 -1.18 -1.68 13.17
C THR A 12 -1.39 -0.76 11.98
N ARG A 13 -0.85 0.48 12.04
CA ARG A 13 -0.93 1.42 10.91
C ARG A 13 -0.25 0.86 9.67
N HIS A 14 0.94 0.30 9.81
CA HIS A 14 1.66 -0.30 8.68
C HIS A 14 0.87 -1.42 7.99
N LEU A 15 0.26 -2.33 8.76
CA LEU A 15 -0.58 -3.40 8.21
C LEU A 15 -1.84 -2.87 7.52
N ILE A 16 -2.45 -1.81 8.07
CA ILE A 16 -3.60 -1.14 7.44
C ILE A 16 -3.20 -0.47 6.13
N GLU A 17 -2.04 0.21 6.09
CA GLU A 17 -1.52 0.84 4.88
C GLU A 17 -1.27 -0.20 3.79
N LEU A 18 -0.62 -1.32 4.11
CA LEU A 18 -0.41 -2.43 3.18
C LEU A 18 -1.73 -3.04 2.68
N GLY A 19 -2.68 -3.30 3.58
CA GLY A 19 -4.02 -3.78 3.21
C GLY A 19 -4.78 -2.78 2.31
N GLY A 20 -4.61 -1.48 2.57
CA GLY A 20 -5.18 -0.42 1.75
C GLY A 20 -4.67 -0.42 0.31
N LEU A 21 -3.43 -0.84 0.06
CA LEU A 21 -2.88 -0.97 -1.30
C LEU A 21 -3.57 -2.09 -2.09
N VAL A 22 -3.90 -3.21 -1.43
CA VAL A 22 -4.63 -4.32 -2.06
C VAL A 22 -6.02 -3.89 -2.50
N VAL A 23 -6.73 -3.14 -1.65
CA VAL A 23 -8.04 -2.56 -1.97
C VAL A 23 -7.94 -1.52 -3.08
N LYS A 24 -6.97 -0.61 -3.00
CA LYS A 24 -6.76 0.46 -4.00
C LYS A 24 -6.40 -0.10 -5.38
N ALA A 25 -5.65 -1.19 -5.44
CA ALA A 25 -5.35 -1.90 -6.68
C ALA A 25 -6.56 -2.62 -7.29
N GLY A 26 -7.72 -2.60 -6.61
CA GLY A 26 -8.95 -3.25 -7.05
C GLY A 26 -8.93 -4.76 -6.90
N LEU A 27 -7.91 -5.33 -6.26
CA LEU A 27 -7.72 -6.80 -6.20
C LEU A 27 -8.87 -7.46 -5.46
N VAL A 28 -9.36 -6.87 -4.36
CA VAL A 28 -10.50 -7.42 -3.61
C VAL A 28 -11.74 -7.54 -4.50
N ASN A 29 -12.04 -6.52 -5.31
CA ASN A 29 -13.20 -6.54 -6.21
C ASN A 29 -13.00 -7.51 -7.38
N LEU A 30 -11.82 -7.50 -8.01
CA LEU A 30 -11.51 -8.34 -9.17
C LEU A 30 -11.45 -9.84 -8.83
N THR A 31 -11.08 -10.18 -7.60
CA THR A 31 -10.95 -11.57 -7.14
C THR A 31 -12.15 -12.05 -6.34
N GLY A 32 -13.14 -11.19 -6.08
CA GLY A 32 -14.28 -11.54 -5.22
C GLY A 32 -13.89 -11.82 -3.77
N ASP A 33 -12.88 -11.11 -3.25
CA ASP A 33 -12.26 -11.33 -1.92
C ASP A 33 -11.67 -12.74 -1.73
N ASP A 34 -11.34 -13.44 -2.81
CA ASP A 34 -10.62 -14.72 -2.73
C ASP A 34 -9.17 -14.49 -2.27
N ARG A 35 -8.95 -14.76 -0.98
CA ARG A 35 -7.64 -14.57 -0.33
C ARG A 35 -6.58 -15.51 -0.88
N VAL A 36 -6.94 -16.70 -1.35
CA VAL A 36 -5.98 -17.66 -1.92
C VAL A 36 -5.51 -17.14 -3.27
N LEU A 37 -6.43 -16.61 -4.09
CA LEU A 37 -6.09 -16.00 -5.37
C LEU A 37 -5.22 -14.75 -5.21
N ILE A 38 -5.59 -13.85 -4.30
CA ILE A 38 -4.78 -12.67 -3.97
C ILE A 38 -3.38 -13.08 -3.51
N TYR A 39 -3.30 -14.06 -2.61
CA TYR A 39 -2.02 -14.54 -2.09
C TYR A 39 -1.15 -15.17 -3.20
N GLY A 40 -1.73 -15.99 -4.08
CA GLY A 40 -1.03 -16.55 -5.24
C GLY A 40 -0.45 -15.47 -6.17
N ALA A 41 -1.21 -14.41 -6.43
CA ALA A 41 -0.72 -13.28 -7.23
C ALA A 41 0.44 -12.52 -6.54
N LEU A 42 0.38 -12.34 -5.22
CA LEU A 42 1.46 -11.74 -4.44
C LEU A 42 2.73 -12.61 -4.47
N LEU A 43 2.58 -13.94 -4.37
CA LEU A 43 3.69 -14.89 -4.49
C LEU A 43 4.34 -14.82 -5.87
N TRP A 44 3.56 -14.81 -6.94
CA TRP A 44 4.08 -14.66 -8.30
C TRP A 44 4.90 -13.37 -8.46
N MET A 45 4.45 -12.26 -7.86
CA MET A 45 5.23 -11.02 -7.86
C MET A 45 6.54 -11.16 -7.07
N ALA A 46 6.53 -11.84 -5.92
CA ALA A 46 7.72 -12.09 -5.13
C ALA A 46 8.75 -12.94 -5.90
N ASP A 47 8.30 -13.98 -6.60
CA ASP A 47 9.14 -14.83 -7.44
C ASP A 47 9.75 -14.03 -8.59
N LYS A 48 8.95 -13.16 -9.24
CA LYS A 48 9.45 -12.29 -10.31
C LYS A 48 10.53 -11.33 -9.82
N LEU A 49 10.42 -10.82 -8.60
CA LEU A 49 11.43 -9.95 -7.98
C LEU A 49 12.69 -10.69 -7.52
N GLN A 50 12.66 -12.01 -7.40
CA GLN A 50 13.82 -12.85 -7.09
C GLN A 50 14.52 -13.37 -8.34
N SER A 51 13.91 -13.21 -9.52
CA SER A 51 14.49 -13.62 -10.80
C SER A 51 15.55 -12.65 -11.32
N ASP A 52 16.31 -13.09 -12.34
CA ASP A 52 17.31 -12.27 -13.04
C ASP A 52 16.73 -11.00 -13.69
N GLN A 53 15.41 -10.93 -13.86
CA GLN A 53 14.70 -9.76 -14.41
C GLN A 53 14.20 -8.81 -13.31
N SER A 54 14.65 -8.98 -12.07
CA SER A 54 14.16 -8.23 -10.91
C SER A 54 14.28 -6.72 -11.06
N GLU A 55 15.41 -6.20 -11.56
CA GLU A 55 15.61 -4.75 -11.74
C GLU A 55 14.64 -4.16 -12.75
N GLN A 56 14.45 -4.83 -13.89
CA GLN A 56 13.50 -4.40 -14.91
C GLN A 56 12.06 -4.46 -14.41
N ALA A 57 11.70 -5.50 -13.66
CA ALA A 57 10.40 -5.63 -13.02
C ALA A 57 10.15 -4.49 -12.02
N ARG A 58 11.12 -4.20 -11.14
CA ARG A 58 11.07 -3.09 -10.17
C ARG A 58 10.88 -1.75 -10.85
N ALA A 59 11.67 -1.44 -11.88
CA ALA A 59 11.57 -0.17 -12.60
C ALA A 59 10.18 0.03 -13.22
N ARG A 60 9.64 -1.01 -13.88
CA ARG A 60 8.31 -0.98 -14.50
C ARG A 60 7.20 -0.82 -13.47
N TRP A 61 7.27 -1.56 -12.37
CA TRP A 61 6.25 -1.49 -11.32
C TRP A 61 6.29 -0.16 -10.57
N LEU A 62 7.48 0.39 -10.31
CA LEU A 62 7.62 1.70 -9.69
C LEU A 62 7.02 2.81 -10.57
N ALA A 63 7.32 2.79 -11.87
CA ALA A 63 6.77 3.76 -12.82
C ALA A 63 5.23 3.68 -12.87
N LYS A 64 4.67 2.46 -13.00
CA LYS A 64 3.23 2.23 -13.03
C LYS A 64 2.55 2.63 -11.72
N GLY A 65 3.16 2.27 -10.58
CA GLY A 65 2.67 2.62 -9.25
C GLY A 65 2.63 4.12 -9.05
N LYS A 66 3.71 4.83 -9.41
CA LYS A 66 3.76 6.30 -9.32
C LYS A 66 2.67 6.96 -10.16
N GLN A 67 2.50 6.53 -11.41
CA GLN A 67 1.44 7.04 -12.28
C GLN A 67 0.05 6.81 -11.69
N ALA A 68 -0.22 5.61 -11.17
CA ALA A 68 -1.51 5.28 -10.55
C ALA A 68 -1.77 6.11 -9.28
N PHE A 69 -0.73 6.36 -8.47
CA PHE A 69 -0.83 7.21 -7.28
C PHE A 69 -1.08 8.68 -7.63
N GLU A 70 -0.43 9.21 -8.66
CA GLU A 70 -0.60 10.60 -9.10
C GLU A 70 -1.97 10.85 -9.75
N ALA A 71 -2.50 9.84 -10.45
CA ALA A 71 -3.81 9.87 -11.09
C ALA A 71 -4.98 9.74 -10.10
N ASP A 72 -4.74 9.28 -8.86
CA ASP A 72 -5.76 9.13 -7.83
C ASP A 72 -5.86 10.42 -6.98
N PRO A 73 -6.90 11.27 -7.16
CA PRO A 73 -7.08 12.50 -6.41
C PRO A 73 -7.32 12.26 -4.91
N THR A 74 -7.69 11.04 -4.50
CA THR A 74 -7.83 10.67 -3.08
C THR A 74 -6.48 10.38 -2.41
N ALA A 75 -5.43 10.04 -3.20
CA ALA A 75 -4.07 9.86 -2.69
C ALA A 75 -3.43 11.19 -2.22
N ARG A 76 -3.80 12.33 -2.84
CA ARG A 76 -3.33 13.67 -2.44
C ARG A 76 -3.91 14.15 -1.11
N LYS A 77 -5.11 13.70 -0.72
CA LYS A 77 -5.78 14.13 0.52
C LYS A 77 -5.13 13.59 1.80
N GLY A 78 -4.22 12.62 1.71
CA GLY A 78 -3.49 12.07 2.87
C GLY A 78 -2.37 12.98 3.38
N THR A 79 -1.79 13.81 2.51
CA THR A 79 -0.68 14.73 2.84
C THR A 79 -1.13 16.14 3.22
N ASP A 80 -2.37 16.50 2.87
CA ASP A 80 -2.90 17.88 3.01
C ASP A 80 -3.95 18.03 4.12
N ARG A 81 -4.13 17.02 4.98
CA ARG A 81 -5.04 17.15 6.12
C ARG A 81 -4.38 18.06 7.15
N PRO A 82 -4.88 19.29 7.39
CA PRO A 82 -4.29 20.17 8.39
C PRO A 82 -4.40 19.47 9.74
N ASP A 83 -3.36 19.59 10.57
CA ASP A 83 -3.40 19.13 11.94
C ASP A 83 -4.66 19.71 12.62
N PRO A 84 -5.60 18.88 13.12
CA PRO A 84 -6.79 19.37 13.81
C PRO A 84 -6.46 20.19 15.08
N ALA A 85 -5.20 20.19 15.53
CA ALA A 85 -4.72 21.08 16.59
C ALA A 85 -4.50 22.54 16.12
N ALA A 86 -4.31 22.80 14.81
CA ALA A 86 -4.12 24.16 14.28
C ALA A 86 -5.43 24.95 14.18
N ALA A 87 -6.59 24.26 14.13
CA ALA A 87 -7.91 24.89 14.02
C ALA A 87 -8.56 25.27 15.37
N ARG A 88 -7.80 25.16 16.47
CA ARG A 88 -8.28 25.46 17.84
C ARG A 88 -7.47 26.57 18.53
N ARG A 89 -6.98 27.55 17.76
CA ARG A 89 -6.34 28.77 18.29
C ARG A 89 -7.13 30.00 17.91
#